data_AF-A0A7X9CSU6-F1
#
_entry.id   AF-A0A7X9CSU6-F1
#
_cell.length_a   1.000
_cell.length_b   1.000
_cell.length_c   1.000
_cell.angle_alpha   90.00
_cell.angle_beta   90.00
_cell.angle_gamma   90.00
#
_symmetry.space_group_name_H-M   'P 1'
#
loop_
_entity.id
_entity.type
_entity.pdbx_description
1 polymer ?
#
loop_
_entity_poly.entity_id
_entity_poly.type
_entity_poly.pdbx_seq_one_letter_code
_entity_poly.pdbx_strand_id
1 'polypeptide(L)' 'KVEDLTHGWAMPKYDINFTVNPQETKSVTFTADKPGVFWCYCTHFCHALHLEMRTRMIVEPA' A
#
# COMPACT_ATOMS: atom_id res chain seq x y z
N LYS A 1 18.16 -5.80 15.22
CA LYS A 1 17.02 -5.91 14.28
C LYS A 1 15.74 -5.66 15.08
N VAL A 2 14.73 -5.03 14.49
CA VAL A 2 13.40 -4.91 15.11
C VAL A 2 12.55 -6.05 14.57
N GLU A 3 12.07 -6.91 15.46
CA GLU A 3 11.15 -8.00 15.12
C GLU A 3 9.72 -7.47 15.10
N ASP A 4 8.84 -8.12 14.33
CA ASP A 4 7.41 -7.77 14.22
C ASP A 4 7.09 -6.34 13.72
N LEU A 5 8.03 -5.68 13.03
CA LEU A 5 7.78 -4.40 12.36
C LEU A 5 7.09 -4.61 10.99
N THR A 6 5.91 -5.21 11.04
CA THR A 6 5.16 -5.64 9.87
C THR A 6 4.46 -4.45 9.21
N HIS A 7 4.61 -4.32 7.90
CA HIS A 7 3.86 -3.35 7.09
C HIS A 7 2.76 -4.05 6.29
N GLY A 8 1.82 -3.27 5.79
CA GLY A 8 0.89 -3.70 4.76
C GLY A 8 0.88 -2.75 3.58
N TRP A 9 0.31 -3.21 2.48
CA TRP A 9 0.03 -2.39 1.31
C TRP A 9 -1.41 -2.64 0.89
N ALA A 10 -2.26 -1.62 0.96
CA ALA A 10 -3.63 -1.69 0.45
C ALA A 10 -3.91 -0.65 -0.63
N MET A 11 -4.67 -1.06 -1.64
CA MET A 11 -5.27 -0.22 -2.67
C MET A 11 -6.73 -0.68 -2.88
N PRO A 12 -7.69 -0.20 -2.06
CA PRO A 12 -9.02 -0.82 -1.95
C PRO A 12 -9.83 -0.84 -3.25
N LYS A 13 -9.69 0.17 -4.10
CA LYS A 13 -10.44 0.26 -5.38
C LYS A 13 -10.00 -0.79 -6.40
N TYR A 14 -8.81 -1.37 -6.22
CA TYR A 14 -8.27 -2.43 -7.05
C TYR A 14 -8.25 -3.79 -6.33
N ASP A 15 -8.87 -3.88 -5.15
CA ASP A 15 -8.88 -5.10 -4.30
C ASP A 15 -7.49 -5.68 -4.02
N ILE A 16 -6.51 -4.78 -3.82
CA ILE A 16 -5.15 -5.18 -3.48
C ILE A 16 -4.94 -4.96 -2.00
N ASN A 17 -4.57 -6.02 -1.27
CA ASN A 17 -4.09 -5.93 0.11
C ASN A 17 -3.10 -7.07 0.41
N PHE A 18 -1.89 -6.75 0.84
CA PHE A 18 -0.94 -7.76 1.30
C PHE A 18 0.01 -7.25 2.39
N THR A 19 0.52 -8.18 3.18
CA THR A 19 1.51 -7.95 4.24
C THR A 19 2.94 -7.99 3.70
N VAL A 20 3.79 -7.08 4.16
CA VAL A 20 5.24 -7.04 3.89
C VAL A 20 5.98 -7.12 5.22
N ASN A 21 6.62 -8.26 5.49
CA ASN A 21 7.38 -8.48 6.71
C ASN A 21 8.75 -7.78 6.66
N PRO A 22 9.42 -7.57 7.82
CA PRO A 22 10.76 -7.02 7.84
C PRO A 22 11.74 -7.77 6.93
N GLN A 23 12.42 -7.05 6.03
CA GLN A 23 13.35 -7.58 5.02
C GLN A 23 12.71 -8.43 3.90
N GLU A 24 11.38 -8.48 3.82
CA GLU A 24 10.66 -9.12 2.72
C GLU A 24 10.43 -8.14 1.55
N THR A 25 10.39 -8.66 0.32
CA THR A 25 9.89 -7.95 -0.86
C THR A 25 8.68 -8.69 -1.42
N LYS A 26 7.59 -7.97 -1.66
CA LYS A 26 6.40 -8.49 -2.37
C LYS A 26 6.01 -7.57 -3.51
N SER A 27 5.38 -8.15 -4.53
CA SER A 27 4.88 -7.43 -5.69
C SER A 27 3.50 -7.94 -6.11
N VAL A 28 2.76 -7.07 -6.79
CA VAL A 28 1.49 -7.37 -7.44
C VAL A 28 1.46 -6.65 -8.78
N THR A 29 0.89 -7.28 -9.79
CA THR A 29 0.67 -6.68 -11.11
C THR A 29 -0.82 -6.49 -11.30
N PHE A 30 -1.21 -5.28 -11.71
CA PHE A 30 -2.60 -4.93 -12.02
C PHE A 30 -2.64 -3.85 -13.10
N THR A 31 -3.83 -3.64 -13.68
CA THR A 31 -4.07 -2.58 -14.66
C THR A 31 -4.78 -1.41 -14.00
N ALA A 32 -4.21 -0.21 -14.11
CA ALA A 32 -4.87 1.02 -13.72
C ALA A 32 -5.82 1.48 -14.85
N ASP A 33 -7.04 0.94 -14.85
CA ASP A 33 -8.03 1.08 -15.93
C ASP A 33 -8.84 2.39 -15.93
N LYS A 34 -8.76 3.18 -14.85
CA LYS A 34 -9.58 4.38 -14.65
C LYS A 34 -8.72 5.58 -14.24
N PRO A 35 -8.87 6.74 -14.90
CA PRO A 35 -8.20 7.95 -14.46
C PRO A 35 -8.73 8.41 -13.09
N GLY A 36 -7.87 9.03 -12.29
CA GLY A 36 -8.23 9.57 -10.99
C GLY A 36 -7.16 9.39 -9.92
N VAL A 37 -7.56 9.64 -8.67
CA VAL A 37 -6.70 9.55 -7.49
C VAL A 37 -7.12 8.34 -6.65
N PHE A 38 -6.18 7.43 -6.43
CA PHE A 38 -6.38 6.23 -5.64
C PHE A 38 -5.45 6.23 -4.44
N TRP A 39 -6.01 6.12 -3.25
CA TRP A 39 -5.24 6.07 -2.01
C TRP A 39 -4.63 4.68 -1.83
N CYS A 40 -3.34 4.68 -1.49
CA CYS A 40 -2.60 3.50 -1.04
C CYS A 40 -2.10 3.76 0.38
N TYR A 41 -2.17 2.78 1.27
CA TYR A 41 -1.80 3.00 2.67
C TYR A 41 -1.34 1.72 3.38
N CYS A 42 -0.61 1.91 4.48
CA CYS A 42 -0.23 0.82 5.37
C CYS A 42 -1.44 0.35 6.17
N THR A 43 -1.74 -0.96 6.14
CA THR A 43 -2.87 -1.56 6.87
C THR A 43 -2.52 -2.02 8.28
N HIS A 44 -1.24 -2.07 8.61
CA HIS A 44 -0.76 -2.55 9.91
C HIS A 44 -0.37 -1.38 10.80
N PHE A 45 -0.59 -1.51 12.11
CA PHE A 45 -0.06 -0.57 13.09
C PHE A 45 1.45 -0.78 13.20
N CYS A 46 2.19 -0.19 12.27
CA CYS A 46 3.65 -0.30 12.20
C CYS A 46 4.37 0.80 12.99
N HIS A 47 3.68 1.90 13.32
CA HIS A 47 4.22 3.02 14.08
C HIS A 47 3.10 3.93 14.61
N ALA A 48 3.43 4.86 15.52
CA ALA A 48 2.51 5.89 16.00
C ALA A 48 1.89 6.74 14.88
N LEU A 49 2.57 6.87 13.74
CA LEU A 49 2.11 7.61 12.55
C LEU A 49 1.68 6.69 11.40
N HIS A 50 1.17 5.49 11.71
CA HIS A 50 0.82 4.53 10.65
C HIS A 50 -0.31 5.03 9.74
N LEU A 51 -1.20 5.88 10.23
CA LEU A 51 -2.30 6.47 9.45
C LEU A 51 -1.78 7.49 8.41
N GLU A 52 -0.67 8.14 8.72
CA GLU A 52 0.01 9.09 7.83
C GLU A 52 0.91 8.39 6.80
N MET A 53 1.22 7.11 7.00
CA MET A 53 1.95 6.27 6.05
C MET A 53 1.06 5.86 4.88
N ARG A 54 0.81 6.83 3.99
CA ARG A 54 -0.06 6.68 2.81
C ARG A 54 0.45 7.50 1.64
N THR A 55 0.06 7.09 0.43
CA THR A 55 0.37 7.77 -0.82
C THR A 55 -0.82 7.80 -1.76
N ARG A 56 -0.73 8.60 -2.81
CA ARG A 56 -1.72 8.68 -3.89
C ARG A 56 -1.09 8.10 -5.15
N MET A 57 -1.76 7.12 -5.74
CA MET A 57 -1.55 6.79 -7.14
C MET A 57 -2.44 7.71 -7.98
N ILE A 58 -1.81 8.50 -8.85
CA ILE A 58 -2.50 9.41 -9.76
C ILE A 58 -2.45 8.77 -11.14
N VAL A 59 -3.61 8.38 -11.65
CA VAL A 59 -3.77 7.80 -12.99
C VAL A 59 -4.23 8.91 -13.91
N GLU A 60 -3.34 9.31 -14.82
CA GLU A 60 -3.66 10.34 -15.82
C GLU A 60 -4.61 9.78 -16.89
N PRO A 61 -5.50 10.62 -17.45
CA PRO A 61 -6.21 10.28 -18.67
C PRO A 61 -5.24 9.95 -19.80
N ALA A 62 -5.66 9.08 -20.72
CA ALA A 62 -4.92 8.75 -21.93
C ALA A 62 -4.94 9.90 -22.95
#